data_AF-A0A378IQT7-F1
#
_entry.id   AF-A0A378IQT7-F1
#
_cell.length_a   1.000
_cell.length_b   1.000
_cell.length_c   1.000
_cell.angle_alpha   90.00
_cell.angle_beta   90.00
_cell.angle_gamma   90.00
#
_symmetry.space_group_name_H-M   'P 1'
#
loop_
_entity.id
_entity.type
_entity.pdbx_description
1 polymer ?
#
loop_
_entity_poly.entity_id
_entity_poly.type
_entity_poly.pdbx_seq_one_letter_code
_entity_poly.pdbx_strand_id
1 'polypeptide(L)'
;MAVKNNKWEKFKATYSNLNVANPNVGESNLQADWNRAIHGKFSININGVSLKIMAGKYNNFQEEKDVLDFFEEIVLRDFVGDNIERKNAVQYLKKAFHQGGLLYPVSSALSTELKDRDGNIACTLVSESRDSLVNIKTTRNGFKIQEYSEARHLVAIAESLNAYASEGKIGPEEGKSSVIMAEATIAIDFSKSGASPSLFVEGNHMEILHEGLKLHLDNRTLGQKLVDFFKSILGFDKIKSLSPIALDNINQPEEGVEQQVPSCQL
;
A
#
# COMPACT_ATOMS: atom_id res chain seq x y z
N MET A 1 -4.44 23.88 18.26
CA MET A 1 -4.46 22.41 18.22
C MET A 1 -3.26 21.95 17.41
N ALA A 2 -2.36 21.15 18.00
CA ALA A 2 -1.21 20.62 17.29
C ALA A 2 -1.71 19.63 16.22
N VAL A 3 -1.36 19.87 14.96
CA VAL A 3 -1.45 18.86 13.91
C VAL A 3 -0.60 17.69 14.40
N LYS A 4 -1.24 16.58 14.77
CA LYS A 4 -0.53 15.32 15.00
C LYS A 4 0.05 14.94 13.65
N ASN A 5 1.30 15.32 13.39
CA ASN A 5 2.06 14.85 12.24
C ASN A 5 1.90 13.33 12.22
N ASN A 6 1.34 12.81 11.13
CA ASN A 6 1.12 11.38 11.02
C ASN A 6 2.49 10.71 11.14
N LYS A 7 2.62 9.64 11.93
CA LYS A 7 3.93 8.98 12.14
C LYS A 7 4.62 8.60 10.81
N TRP A 8 3.83 8.52 9.75
CA TRP A 8 4.19 8.21 8.38
C TRP A 8 4.62 9.40 7.50
N GLU A 9 4.56 10.65 7.98
CA GLU A 9 4.95 11.84 7.20
C GLU A 9 6.47 12.12 7.21
N LYS A 10 7.25 11.29 7.93
CA LYS A 10 8.67 11.54 8.20
C LYS A 10 9.64 10.56 7.52
N PHE A 11 9.21 9.80 6.52
CA PHE A 11 10.14 8.98 5.75
C PHE A 11 11.06 9.86 4.92
N LYS A 12 12.36 9.66 5.12
CA LYS A 12 13.41 10.17 4.25
C LYS A 12 13.95 8.95 3.53
N ALA A 13 13.58 8.76 2.26
CA ALA A 13 14.18 7.67 1.51
C ALA A 13 15.70 7.86 1.40
N THR A 14 16.36 6.74 1.16
CA THR A 14 17.77 6.67 0.79
C THR A 14 17.90 5.71 -0.38
N TYR A 15 17.14 4.61 -0.42
CA TYR A 15 17.11 3.63 -1.51
C TYR A 15 15.88 2.72 -1.39
N SER A 16 15.45 2.08 -2.47
CA SER A 16 14.48 0.98 -2.41
C SER A 16 14.76 -0.07 -3.48
N ASN A 17 15.04 -1.29 -3.03
CA ASN A 17 15.11 -2.49 -3.90
C ASN A 17 13.74 -3.11 -4.17
N LEU A 18 12.66 -2.51 -3.68
CA LEU A 18 11.33 -3.08 -3.85
C LEU A 18 10.85 -2.88 -5.29
N ASN A 19 10.79 -3.99 -6.02
CA ASN A 19 10.15 -4.05 -7.32
C ASN A 19 8.63 -4.08 -7.17
N VAL A 20 8.04 -2.91 -6.96
CA VAL A 20 6.59 -2.72 -6.86
C VAL A 20 5.94 -2.44 -8.21
N ALA A 21 6.74 -2.29 -9.27
CA ALA A 21 6.28 -1.95 -10.62
C ALA A 21 5.70 -3.15 -11.39
N ASN A 22 5.98 -4.37 -10.95
CA ASN A 22 5.59 -5.61 -11.60
C ASN A 22 4.71 -6.44 -10.65
N PRO A 23 3.45 -6.05 -10.41
CA PRO A 23 2.56 -6.80 -9.55
C PRO A 23 2.32 -8.20 -10.12
N ASN A 24 2.11 -9.16 -9.23
CA ASN A 24 1.61 -10.47 -9.63
C ASN A 24 0.23 -10.32 -10.27
N VAL A 25 0.06 -10.88 -11.47
CA VAL A 25 -1.21 -10.92 -12.22
C VAL A 25 -1.66 -12.35 -12.52
N GLY A 26 -1.10 -13.31 -11.78
CA GLY A 26 -1.36 -14.73 -11.91
C GLY A 26 -2.70 -15.16 -11.30
N GLU A 27 -2.90 -16.47 -11.19
CA GLU A 27 -4.11 -17.02 -10.58
C GLU A 27 -4.20 -16.63 -9.11
N SER A 28 -5.40 -16.25 -8.70
CA SER A 28 -5.72 -15.87 -7.33
C SER A 28 -7.07 -16.46 -6.93
N ASN A 29 -7.25 -16.71 -5.64
CA ASN A 29 -8.57 -16.97 -5.11
C ASN A 29 -9.13 -15.63 -4.63
N LEU A 30 -9.64 -14.86 -5.59
CA LEU A 30 -10.05 -13.47 -5.40
C LEU A 30 -11.00 -13.30 -4.20
N GLN A 31 -12.01 -14.17 -4.10
CA GLN A 31 -12.95 -14.18 -2.98
C GLN A 31 -12.22 -14.38 -1.65
N ALA A 32 -11.39 -15.42 -1.54
CA ALA A 32 -10.68 -15.72 -0.30
C ALA A 32 -9.64 -14.64 0.05
N ASP A 33 -9.01 -14.01 -0.93
CA ASP A 33 -8.06 -12.91 -0.75
C ASP A 33 -8.74 -11.69 -0.11
N TRP A 34 -9.90 -11.29 -0.62
CA TRP A 34 -10.65 -10.15 -0.09
C TRP A 34 -11.34 -10.47 1.24
N ASN A 35 -11.81 -11.71 1.42
CA ASN A 35 -12.31 -12.16 2.70
C ASN A 35 -11.20 -12.17 3.78
N ARG A 36 -9.98 -12.59 3.44
CA ARG A 36 -8.82 -12.44 4.34
C ARG A 36 -8.49 -10.98 4.62
N ALA A 37 -8.64 -10.10 3.65
CA ALA A 37 -8.35 -8.67 3.81
C ALA A 37 -9.25 -8.01 4.86
N ILE A 38 -10.52 -8.40 4.97
CA ILE A 38 -11.45 -7.85 5.96
C ILE A 38 -11.27 -8.44 7.36
N HIS A 39 -10.86 -9.72 7.46
CA HIS A 39 -10.60 -10.39 8.74
C HIS A 39 -9.15 -10.21 9.23
N GLY A 40 -8.26 -9.75 8.35
CA GLY A 40 -6.86 -9.54 8.63
C GLY A 40 -6.58 -8.41 9.64
N LYS A 41 -5.32 -8.40 10.09
CA LYS A 41 -4.78 -7.34 10.95
C LYS A 41 -4.47 -6.04 10.18
N PHE A 42 -4.37 -6.12 8.85
CA PHE A 42 -4.05 -4.96 8.02
C PHE A 42 -5.23 -3.99 7.94
N SER A 43 -4.90 -2.70 7.94
CA SER A 43 -5.88 -1.64 7.78
C SER A 43 -5.92 -1.24 6.31
N ILE A 44 -7.05 -1.43 5.64
CA ILE A 44 -7.26 -1.00 4.26
C ILE A 44 -8.33 0.09 4.27
N ASN A 45 -8.03 1.24 3.67
CA ASN A 45 -8.97 2.33 3.48
C ASN A 45 -9.10 2.66 1.99
N ILE A 46 -10.34 2.84 1.51
CA ILE A 46 -10.62 3.33 0.17
C ILE A 46 -11.30 4.69 0.29
N ASN A 47 -10.70 5.72 -0.30
CA ASN A 47 -11.12 7.11 -0.18
C ASN A 47 -11.35 7.55 1.28
N GLY A 48 -10.52 7.05 2.19
CA GLY A 48 -10.60 7.34 3.62
C GLY A 48 -11.63 6.56 4.43
N VAL A 49 -12.42 5.69 3.79
CA VAL A 49 -13.37 4.82 4.48
C VAL A 49 -12.74 3.45 4.66
N SER A 50 -12.91 2.82 5.82
CA SER A 50 -12.37 1.48 6.09
C SER A 50 -13.04 0.41 5.23
N LEU A 51 -12.25 -0.51 4.68
CA LEU A 51 -12.74 -1.68 3.95
C LEU A 51 -13.69 -2.51 4.81
N LYS A 52 -13.42 -2.66 6.12
CA LYS A 52 -14.27 -3.44 7.04
C LYS A 52 -15.68 -2.87 7.15
N ILE A 53 -15.82 -1.54 7.07
CA ILE A 53 -17.13 -0.86 7.08
C ILE A 53 -17.84 -1.08 5.74
N MET A 54 -17.11 -0.98 4.61
CA MET A 54 -17.70 -1.14 3.28
C MET A 54 -18.11 -2.59 2.98
N ALA A 55 -17.34 -3.57 3.46
CA ALA A 55 -17.55 -5.00 3.17
C ALA A 55 -18.93 -5.52 3.56
N GLY A 56 -19.56 -4.95 4.60
CA GLY A 56 -20.90 -5.33 5.02
C GLY A 56 -21.97 -5.11 3.94
N LYS A 57 -21.74 -4.20 2.98
CA LYS A 57 -22.64 -3.96 1.84
C LYS A 57 -22.47 -4.98 0.70
N TYR A 58 -21.38 -5.74 0.72
CA TYR A 58 -20.99 -6.70 -0.33
C TYR A 58 -20.90 -8.10 0.28
N ASN A 59 -21.86 -8.45 1.15
CA ASN A 59 -21.94 -9.75 1.80
C ASN A 59 -20.61 -10.21 2.44
N ASN A 60 -19.76 -9.29 2.90
CA ASN A 60 -18.42 -9.60 3.41
C ASN A 60 -17.55 -10.45 2.46
N PHE A 61 -17.72 -10.28 1.14
CA PHE A 61 -16.96 -10.98 0.10
C PHE A 61 -17.02 -12.51 0.23
N GLN A 62 -18.22 -13.08 0.40
CA GLN A 62 -18.39 -14.54 0.48
C GLN A 62 -18.37 -15.18 -0.90
N GLU A 63 -18.70 -14.43 -1.95
CA GLU A 63 -18.68 -14.87 -3.34
C GLU A 63 -17.73 -14.02 -4.18
N GLU A 64 -17.25 -14.56 -5.30
CA GLU A 64 -16.42 -13.78 -6.24
C GLU A 64 -17.20 -12.58 -6.79
N LYS A 65 -18.50 -12.75 -7.05
CA LYS A 65 -19.37 -11.69 -7.55
C LYS A 65 -19.38 -10.46 -6.61
N ASP A 66 -19.40 -10.68 -5.31
CA ASP A 66 -19.37 -9.60 -4.31
C ASP A 66 -18.13 -8.70 -4.49
N VAL A 67 -16.98 -9.31 -4.79
CA VAL A 67 -15.71 -8.59 -5.02
C VAL A 67 -15.74 -7.83 -6.34
N LEU A 68 -16.31 -8.43 -7.40
CA LEU A 68 -16.44 -7.79 -8.71
C LEU A 68 -17.38 -6.58 -8.66
N ASP A 69 -18.52 -6.71 -7.97
CA ASP A 69 -19.44 -5.59 -7.73
C ASP A 69 -18.72 -4.47 -6.95
N PHE A 70 -17.95 -4.82 -5.91
CA PHE A 70 -17.15 -3.86 -5.15
C PHE A 70 -16.08 -3.17 -6.01
N PHE A 71 -15.42 -3.88 -6.91
CA PHE A 71 -14.47 -3.26 -7.85
C PHE A 71 -15.14 -2.23 -8.74
N GLU A 72 -16.30 -2.58 -9.30
CA GLU A 72 -17.02 -1.70 -10.20
C GLU A 72 -17.57 -0.46 -9.49
N GLU A 73 -18.18 -0.63 -8.31
CA GLU A 73 -18.89 0.42 -7.60
C GLU A 73 -18.00 1.29 -6.71
N ILE A 74 -16.95 0.71 -6.12
CA ILE A 74 -16.11 1.40 -5.12
C ILE A 74 -14.73 1.72 -5.67
N VAL A 75 -14.00 0.74 -6.21
CA VAL A 75 -12.62 0.94 -6.69
C VAL A 75 -12.59 1.76 -7.97
N LEU A 76 -13.56 1.56 -8.85
CA LEU A 76 -13.70 2.26 -10.13
C LEU A 76 -14.81 3.33 -10.09
N ARG A 77 -15.25 3.76 -8.89
CA ARG A 77 -16.35 4.72 -8.73
C ARG A 77 -16.13 6.00 -9.54
N ASP A 78 -14.92 6.56 -9.45
CA ASP A 78 -14.61 7.84 -10.08
C ASP A 78 -14.06 7.68 -11.51
N PHE A 79 -13.83 6.44 -11.97
CA PHE A 79 -13.28 6.16 -13.29
C PHE A 79 -14.22 6.63 -14.39
N VAL A 80 -13.70 7.40 -15.34
CA VAL A 80 -14.42 7.91 -16.50
C VAL A 80 -13.94 7.14 -17.72
N GLY A 81 -14.69 6.09 -18.06
CA GLY A 81 -14.52 5.29 -19.26
C GLY A 81 -15.87 4.71 -19.68
N ASP A 82 -15.95 4.22 -20.90
CA ASP A 82 -17.15 3.55 -21.40
C ASP A 82 -17.38 2.18 -20.71
N ASN A 83 -18.52 1.55 -21.02
CA ASN A 83 -18.88 0.26 -20.42
C ASN A 83 -17.89 -0.87 -20.76
N ILE A 84 -17.21 -0.82 -21.90
CA ILE A 84 -16.23 -1.82 -22.33
C ILE A 84 -14.93 -1.59 -21.56
N GLU A 85 -14.46 -0.35 -21.48
CA GLU A 85 -13.27 0.04 -20.73
C GLU A 85 -13.41 -0.31 -19.25
N ARG A 86 -14.56 -0.03 -18.64
CA ARG A 86 -14.86 -0.40 -17.25
C ARG A 86 -14.82 -1.91 -17.04
N LYS A 87 -15.46 -2.69 -17.90
CA LYS A 87 -15.42 -4.17 -17.82
C LYS A 87 -13.99 -4.69 -17.94
N ASN A 88 -13.20 -4.14 -18.86
CA ASN A 88 -11.80 -4.51 -19.03
C ASN A 88 -10.97 -4.17 -17.77
N ALA A 89 -11.19 -3.00 -17.18
CA ALA A 89 -10.55 -2.62 -15.92
C ALA A 89 -10.90 -3.59 -14.78
N VAL A 90 -12.17 -4.02 -14.66
CA VAL A 90 -12.58 -5.04 -13.68
C VAL A 90 -11.88 -6.38 -13.94
N GLN A 91 -11.72 -6.79 -15.21
CA GLN A 91 -10.99 -8.02 -15.55
C GLN A 91 -9.49 -7.93 -15.20
N TYR A 92 -8.88 -6.76 -15.38
CA TYR A 92 -7.52 -6.53 -14.91
C TYR A 92 -7.44 -6.61 -13.37
N LEU A 93 -8.36 -5.95 -12.66
CA LEU A 93 -8.42 -5.98 -11.20
C LEU A 93 -8.62 -7.40 -10.65
N LYS A 94 -9.45 -8.23 -11.30
CA LYS A 94 -9.62 -9.65 -10.95
C LYS A 94 -8.29 -10.42 -10.92
N LYS A 95 -7.35 -10.08 -11.81
CA LYS A 95 -6.03 -10.72 -11.90
C LYS A 95 -5.01 -10.09 -10.97
N ALA A 96 -4.99 -8.76 -10.90
CA ALA A 96 -3.91 -8.02 -10.24
C ALA A 96 -4.22 -7.65 -8.79
N PHE A 97 -5.50 -7.52 -8.40
CA PHE A 97 -5.89 -6.93 -7.13
C PHE A 97 -6.22 -7.97 -6.06
N HIS A 98 -5.21 -8.77 -5.74
CA HIS A 98 -5.25 -9.85 -4.76
C HIS A 98 -4.07 -9.76 -3.79
N GLN A 99 -3.99 -10.62 -2.76
CA GLN A 99 -3.02 -10.47 -1.67
C GLN A 99 -1.54 -10.53 -2.11
N GLY A 100 -1.26 -11.24 -3.21
CA GLY A 100 0.07 -11.35 -3.80
C GLY A 100 0.36 -10.31 -4.87
N GLY A 101 -0.61 -9.45 -5.18
CA GLY A 101 -0.52 -8.43 -6.21
C GLY A 101 -0.71 -7.03 -5.63
N LEU A 102 -1.50 -6.22 -6.32
CA LEU A 102 -1.75 -4.82 -6.01
C LEU A 102 -2.50 -4.59 -4.71
N LEU A 103 -3.05 -5.60 -4.01
CA LEU A 103 -3.73 -5.36 -2.74
C LEU A 103 -2.73 -4.97 -1.64
N TYR A 104 -1.53 -5.55 -1.70
CA TYR A 104 -0.43 -5.25 -0.80
C TYR A 104 0.88 -5.12 -1.61
N PRO A 105 1.05 -4.03 -2.38
CA PRO A 105 2.17 -3.89 -3.32
C PRO A 105 3.56 -3.93 -2.67
N VAL A 106 3.71 -3.39 -1.45
CA VAL A 106 4.95 -3.43 -0.68
C VAL A 106 5.14 -4.79 -0.05
N SER A 107 4.12 -5.31 0.62
CA SER A 107 4.21 -6.60 1.31
C SER A 107 4.47 -7.76 0.35
N SER A 108 3.86 -7.73 -0.83
CA SER A 108 4.11 -8.71 -1.89
C SER A 108 5.55 -8.61 -2.37
N ALA A 109 6.04 -7.42 -2.71
CA ALA A 109 7.42 -7.23 -3.12
C ALA A 109 8.43 -7.67 -2.03
N LEU A 110 8.17 -7.35 -0.76
CA LEU A 110 9.01 -7.81 0.35
C LEU A 110 9.07 -9.33 0.48
N SER A 111 8.01 -10.06 0.07
CA SER A 111 8.04 -11.52 0.12
C SER A 111 8.99 -12.15 -0.92
N THR A 112 9.39 -11.39 -1.95
CA THR A 112 10.23 -11.87 -3.06
C THR A 112 11.57 -11.14 -3.19
N GLU A 113 11.74 -9.96 -2.61
CA GLU A 113 12.93 -9.11 -2.82
C GLU A 113 13.92 -9.10 -1.66
N LEU A 114 13.67 -9.83 -0.58
CA LEU A 114 14.63 -10.02 0.51
C LEU A 114 15.67 -11.09 0.14
N LYS A 115 16.48 -10.76 -0.86
CA LYS A 115 17.49 -11.64 -1.46
C LYS A 115 18.91 -11.32 -1.00
N ASP A 116 19.76 -12.33 -0.96
CA ASP A 116 21.21 -12.17 -0.81
C ASP A 116 21.86 -11.61 -2.09
N ARG A 117 23.19 -11.50 -2.09
CA ARG A 117 23.96 -10.98 -3.23
C ARG A 117 23.95 -11.90 -4.45
N ASP A 118 23.69 -13.19 -4.25
CA ASP A 118 23.61 -14.19 -5.31
C ASP A 118 22.18 -14.28 -5.88
N GLY A 119 21.24 -13.52 -5.30
CA GLY A 119 19.85 -13.45 -5.73
C GLY A 119 18.94 -14.52 -5.09
N ASN A 120 19.45 -15.30 -4.13
CA ASN A 120 18.64 -16.28 -3.40
C ASN A 120 17.83 -15.57 -2.31
N ILE A 121 16.61 -16.05 -2.02
CA ILE A 121 15.81 -15.51 -0.93
C ILE A 121 16.54 -15.77 0.40
N ALA A 122 16.96 -14.70 1.07
CA ALA A 122 17.72 -14.77 2.31
C ALA A 122 16.82 -14.83 3.53
N CYS A 123 15.69 -14.13 3.50
CA CYS A 123 14.68 -14.17 4.54
C CYS A 123 13.28 -13.89 3.97
N THR A 124 12.25 -14.19 4.75
CA THR A 124 10.86 -13.91 4.37
C THR A 124 10.05 -13.31 5.52
N LEU A 125 8.94 -12.68 5.18
CA LEU A 125 8.05 -12.03 6.14
C LEU A 125 7.29 -13.07 6.98
N VAL A 126 7.16 -12.80 8.28
CA VAL A 126 6.18 -13.48 9.13
C VAL A 126 4.88 -12.66 9.11
N SER A 127 3.82 -13.19 8.49
CA SER A 127 2.54 -12.47 8.33
C SER A 127 1.97 -11.90 9.64
N GLU A 128 2.11 -12.62 10.76
CA GLU A 128 1.59 -12.21 12.06
C GLU A 128 2.43 -11.12 12.75
N SER A 129 3.64 -10.90 12.26
CA SER A 129 4.62 -9.97 12.79
C SER A 129 4.78 -8.74 11.91
N ARG A 130 3.72 -8.39 11.18
CA ARG A 130 3.67 -7.26 10.27
C ARG A 130 2.47 -6.39 10.58
N ASP A 131 2.71 -5.08 10.58
CA ASP A 131 1.67 -4.07 10.60
C ASP A 131 1.66 -3.37 9.23
N SER A 132 0.51 -3.38 8.56
CA SER A 132 0.37 -2.74 7.24
C SER A 132 -0.85 -1.84 7.19
N LEU A 133 -0.68 -0.69 6.52
CA LEU A 133 -1.74 0.26 6.22
C LEU A 133 -1.77 0.48 4.71
N VAL A 134 -2.91 0.19 4.09
CA VAL A 134 -3.17 0.40 2.67
C VAL A 134 -4.19 1.52 2.53
N ASN A 135 -3.87 2.52 1.72
CA ASN A 135 -4.78 3.59 1.34
C ASN A 135 -4.95 3.59 -0.17
N ILE A 136 -6.19 3.47 -0.62
CA ILE A 136 -6.58 3.53 -2.02
C ILE A 136 -7.33 4.84 -2.25
N LYS A 137 -6.97 5.56 -3.29
CA LYS A 137 -7.66 6.77 -3.74
C LYS A 137 -8.11 6.59 -5.17
N THR A 138 -9.41 6.65 -5.40
CA THR A 138 -9.97 6.54 -6.76
C THR A 138 -9.76 7.84 -7.52
N THR A 139 -9.68 7.73 -8.85
CA THR A 139 -9.40 8.84 -9.75
C THR A 139 -10.18 8.69 -11.05
N ARG A 140 -10.23 9.76 -11.84
CA ARG A 140 -10.88 9.75 -13.15
C ARG A 140 -10.31 8.73 -14.14
N ASN A 141 -9.03 8.39 -14.02
CA ASN A 141 -8.37 7.47 -14.95
C ASN A 141 -8.12 6.08 -14.35
N GLY A 142 -8.47 5.84 -13.08
CA GLY A 142 -8.15 4.60 -12.37
C GLY A 142 -8.03 4.87 -10.88
N PHE A 143 -6.93 4.48 -10.25
CA PHE A 143 -6.74 4.69 -8.81
C PHE A 143 -5.28 4.76 -8.42
N LYS A 144 -5.02 5.32 -7.24
CA LYS A 144 -3.73 5.26 -6.56
C LYS A 144 -3.83 4.34 -5.37
N ILE A 145 -2.79 3.56 -5.13
CA ILE A 145 -2.64 2.75 -3.92
C ILE A 145 -1.32 3.09 -3.25
N GLN A 146 -1.39 3.36 -1.95
CA GLN A 146 -0.24 3.48 -1.09
C GLN A 146 -0.30 2.36 -0.06
N GLU A 147 0.79 1.63 0.09
CA GLU A 147 0.97 0.73 1.23
C GLU A 147 2.14 1.21 2.07
N TYR A 148 1.92 1.20 3.38
CA TYR A 148 2.95 1.26 4.41
C TYR A 148 3.03 -0.09 5.10
N SER A 149 4.24 -0.60 5.35
CA SER A 149 4.49 -1.88 5.99
C SER A 149 5.64 -1.81 7.00
N GLU A 150 5.38 -2.29 8.21
CA GLU A 150 6.34 -2.53 9.29
C GLU A 150 6.49 -4.02 9.54
N ALA A 151 7.66 -4.59 9.25
CA ALA A 151 7.98 -5.97 9.60
C ALA A 151 8.78 -5.99 10.90
N ARG A 152 8.22 -6.64 11.94
CA ARG A 152 8.84 -6.79 13.25
C ARG A 152 9.67 -8.06 13.37
N HIS A 153 9.30 -9.13 12.66
CA HIS A 153 10.09 -10.35 12.61
C HIS A 153 10.14 -10.89 11.19
N LEU A 154 11.29 -11.47 10.84
CA LEU A 154 11.52 -12.20 9.60
C LEU A 154 11.93 -13.64 9.92
N VAL A 155 11.66 -14.57 9.02
CA VAL A 155 12.25 -15.93 9.09
C VAL A 155 13.56 -15.92 8.32
N ALA A 156 14.64 -16.31 8.97
CA ALA A 156 15.92 -16.52 8.31
C ALA A 156 15.85 -17.79 7.44
N ILE A 157 16.24 -17.68 6.17
CA ILE A 157 16.34 -18.80 5.23
C ILE A 157 17.81 -19.08 4.94
N ALA A 158 18.61 -18.04 4.70
CA ALA A 158 20.04 -18.16 4.48
C ALA A 158 20.78 -18.44 5.79
N GLU A 159 21.70 -19.41 5.77
CA GLU A 159 22.51 -19.79 6.95
C GLU A 159 23.34 -18.63 7.50
N SER A 160 23.78 -17.73 6.62
CA SER A 160 24.47 -16.48 6.94
C SER A 160 23.71 -15.58 7.91
N LEU A 161 22.38 -15.70 7.97
CA LEU A 161 21.52 -14.92 8.84
C LEU A 161 21.23 -15.60 10.19
N ASN A 162 21.64 -16.86 10.38
CA ASN A 162 21.39 -17.59 11.64
C ASN A 162 22.05 -16.92 12.85
N ALA A 163 23.16 -16.21 12.64
CA ALA A 163 23.83 -15.45 13.70
C ALA A 163 22.97 -14.29 14.26
N TYR A 164 21.98 -13.83 13.50
CA TYR A 164 21.05 -12.77 13.89
C TYR A 164 19.67 -13.31 14.27
N ALA A 165 19.46 -14.62 14.15
CA ALA A 165 18.19 -15.26 14.39
C ALA A 165 18.15 -15.88 15.79
N SER A 166 17.04 -15.65 16.50
CA SER A 166 16.67 -16.42 17.69
C SER A 166 15.47 -17.30 17.33
N GLU A 167 15.57 -18.60 17.56
CA GLU A 167 14.53 -19.58 17.17
C GLU A 167 14.13 -19.48 15.67
N GLY A 168 15.12 -19.22 14.81
CA GLY A 168 14.92 -19.06 13.35
C GLY A 168 14.29 -17.74 12.92
N LYS A 169 14.06 -16.80 13.85
CA LYS A 169 13.48 -15.47 13.58
C LYS A 169 14.47 -14.36 13.84
N ILE A 170 14.54 -13.40 12.92
CA ILE A 170 15.27 -12.14 13.07
C ILE A 170 14.27 -11.12 13.61
N GLY A 171 14.51 -10.61 14.83
CA GLY A 171 13.68 -9.60 15.49
C GLY A 171 14.35 -8.22 15.54
N PRO A 172 13.68 -7.19 16.08
CA PRO A 172 14.24 -5.85 16.16
C PRO A 172 15.44 -5.79 17.10
N GLU A 173 16.44 -4.99 16.78
CA GLU A 173 17.56 -4.70 17.70
C GLU A 173 17.08 -3.80 18.86
N GLU A 174 17.88 -3.73 19.93
CA GLU A 174 17.56 -2.92 21.11
C GLU A 174 17.21 -1.47 20.73
N GLY A 175 16.10 -0.96 21.27
CA GLY A 175 15.60 0.39 21.00
C GLY A 175 14.86 0.56 19.67
N LYS A 176 14.75 -0.48 18.84
CA LYS A 176 13.99 -0.46 17.57
C LYS A 176 12.69 -1.26 17.71
N SER A 177 11.63 -0.81 17.03
CA SER A 177 10.32 -1.49 17.05
C SER A 177 10.12 -2.46 15.88
N SER A 178 10.97 -2.40 14.86
CA SER A 178 10.85 -3.14 13.60
C SER A 178 12.21 -3.48 13.03
N VAL A 179 12.23 -4.47 12.14
CA VAL A 179 13.41 -4.93 11.37
C VAL A 179 13.43 -4.26 9.99
N ILE A 180 12.26 -4.09 9.37
CA ILE A 180 12.10 -3.40 8.09
C ILE A 180 10.91 -2.45 8.18
N MET A 181 11.09 -1.25 7.63
CA MET A 181 10.01 -0.31 7.32
C MET A 181 10.01 -0.07 5.81
N ALA A 182 8.85 -0.12 5.19
CA ALA A 182 8.74 0.06 3.75
C ALA A 182 7.43 0.73 3.35
N GLU A 183 7.48 1.46 2.25
CA GLU A 183 6.30 2.09 1.67
C GLU A 183 6.41 2.20 0.16
N ALA A 184 5.28 2.22 -0.53
CA ALA A 184 5.21 2.54 -1.94
C ALA A 184 3.88 3.19 -2.27
N THR A 185 3.89 4.05 -3.29
CA THR A 185 2.71 4.63 -3.90
C THR A 185 2.72 4.31 -5.39
N ILE A 186 1.68 3.64 -5.85
CA ILE A 186 1.48 3.23 -7.23
C ILE A 186 0.22 3.90 -7.76
N ALA A 187 0.28 4.46 -8.97
CA ALA A 187 -0.87 4.90 -9.73
C ALA A 187 -1.16 3.92 -10.87
N ILE A 188 -2.41 3.49 -10.97
CA ILE A 188 -2.94 2.66 -12.06
C ILE A 188 -3.82 3.54 -12.93
N ASP A 189 -3.48 3.61 -14.22
CA ASP A 189 -4.16 4.43 -15.22
C ASP A 189 -4.68 3.55 -16.37
N PHE A 190 -6.01 3.49 -16.49
CA PHE A 190 -6.74 2.76 -17.52
C PHE A 190 -7.09 3.60 -18.75
N SER A 191 -6.73 4.90 -18.80
CA SER A 191 -7.13 5.84 -19.88
C SER A 191 -6.64 5.45 -21.27
N LYS A 192 -5.56 4.66 -21.36
CA LYS A 192 -5.06 4.13 -22.64
C LYS A 192 -5.57 2.72 -22.96
N SER A 193 -5.84 1.93 -21.92
CA SER A 193 -6.28 0.54 -22.05
C SER A 193 -6.81 0.02 -20.71
N GLY A 194 -8.05 -0.46 -20.71
CA GLY A 194 -8.63 -1.16 -19.57
C GLY A 194 -7.95 -2.51 -19.26
N ALA A 195 -7.44 -3.21 -20.29
CA ALA A 195 -6.89 -4.57 -20.15
C ALA A 195 -5.40 -4.58 -19.80
N SER A 196 -4.68 -3.53 -20.19
CA SER A 196 -3.24 -3.35 -19.95
C SER A 196 -3.00 -1.91 -19.49
N PRO A 197 -3.41 -1.56 -18.26
CA PRO A 197 -3.26 -0.21 -17.75
C PRO A 197 -1.78 0.17 -17.65
N SER A 198 -1.53 1.48 -17.66
CA SER A 198 -0.23 2.01 -17.28
C SER A 198 -0.09 1.98 -15.77
N LEU A 199 1.07 1.52 -15.29
CA LEU A 199 1.43 1.51 -13.88
C LEU A 199 2.58 2.49 -13.66
N PHE A 200 2.40 3.43 -12.74
CA PHE A 200 3.41 4.42 -12.37
C PHE A 200 3.76 4.27 -10.90
N VAL A 201 5.05 4.12 -10.59
CA VAL A 201 5.55 4.19 -9.22
C VAL A 201 5.84 5.65 -8.90
N GLU A 202 4.96 6.28 -8.10
CA GLU A 202 5.14 7.69 -7.68
C GLU A 202 6.22 7.82 -6.60
N GLY A 203 6.44 6.74 -5.84
CA GLY A 203 7.52 6.63 -4.88
C GLY A 203 7.56 5.23 -4.28
N ASN A 204 8.75 4.77 -3.92
CA ASN A 204 8.95 3.56 -3.14
C ASN A 204 10.17 3.74 -2.21
N HIS A 205 10.07 3.20 -1.00
CA HIS A 205 11.13 3.27 0.00
C HIS A 205 11.16 1.99 0.83
N MET A 206 12.36 1.55 1.18
CA MET A 206 12.59 0.49 2.15
C MET A 206 13.79 0.87 3.01
N GLU A 207 13.62 0.76 4.32
CA GLU A 207 14.67 0.89 5.30
C GLU A 207 14.81 -0.42 6.07
N ILE A 208 16.01 -1.00 6.02
CA ILE A 208 16.39 -2.13 6.85
C ILE A 208 17.01 -1.57 8.11
N LEU A 209 16.29 -1.73 9.22
CA LEU A 209 16.66 -1.19 10.51
C LEU A 209 17.63 -2.10 11.26
N HIS A 210 17.62 -3.40 11.02
CA HIS A 210 18.57 -4.32 11.65
C HIS A 210 19.92 -4.30 10.92
N GLU A 211 21.02 -3.99 11.62
CA GLU A 211 22.33 -3.77 11.01
C GLU A 211 22.92 -5.04 10.39
N GLY A 212 22.84 -6.18 11.10
CA GLY A 212 23.24 -7.48 10.55
C GLY A 212 22.51 -7.85 9.25
N LEU A 213 21.19 -7.62 9.22
CA LEU A 213 20.38 -7.85 8.02
C LEU A 213 20.73 -6.87 6.90
N LYS A 214 20.92 -5.59 7.24
CA LYS A 214 21.27 -4.53 6.29
C LYS A 214 22.59 -4.84 5.59
N LEU A 215 23.59 -5.33 6.30
CA LEU A 215 24.87 -5.76 5.71
C LEU A 215 24.70 -6.92 4.71
N HIS A 216 23.76 -7.83 4.99
CA HIS A 216 23.53 -9.00 4.18
C HIS A 216 22.71 -8.71 2.91
N LEU A 217 21.68 -7.86 3.03
CA LEU A 217 20.76 -7.52 1.94
C LEU A 217 21.20 -6.28 1.11
N ASP A 218 22.13 -5.46 1.61
CA ASP A 218 22.63 -4.30 0.87
C ASP A 218 23.58 -4.75 -0.27
N ASN A 219 23.00 -4.87 -1.46
CA ASN A 219 23.68 -5.19 -2.71
C ASN A 219 24.15 -3.95 -3.49
N ARG A 220 24.05 -2.74 -2.91
CA ARG A 220 24.46 -1.51 -3.59
C ARG A 220 25.97 -1.40 -3.75
N THR A 221 26.36 -0.88 -4.91
CA THR A 221 27.71 -0.36 -5.16
C THR A 221 28.00 0.91 -4.37
N LEU A 222 29.28 1.23 -4.18
CA LEU A 222 29.70 2.46 -3.49
C LEU A 222 29.16 3.74 -4.15
N GLY A 223 29.09 3.76 -5.49
CA GLY A 223 28.52 4.87 -6.24
C GLY A 223 27.02 5.07 -5.97
N GLN A 224 26.24 3.98 -5.88
CA GLN A 224 24.83 4.04 -5.50
C GLN A 224 24.66 4.58 -4.09
N LYS A 225 25.46 4.12 -3.13
CA LYS A 225 25.43 4.63 -1.74
C LYS A 225 25.70 6.13 -1.66
N LEU A 226 26.61 6.65 -2.49
CA LEU A 226 26.90 8.08 -2.57
C LEU A 226 25.72 8.87 -3.16
N VAL A 227 25.12 8.39 -4.24
CA VAL A 227 23.94 9.01 -4.87
C VAL A 227 22.77 9.07 -3.89
N ASP A 228 22.51 7.97 -3.20
CA ASP A 228 21.46 7.83 -2.19
C ASP A 228 21.65 8.82 -1.03
N PHE A 229 22.89 8.99 -0.58
CA PHE A 229 23.22 9.98 0.47
C PHE A 229 22.84 11.41 0.06
N PHE A 230 23.16 11.82 -1.17
CA PHE A 230 22.81 13.17 -1.66
C PHE A 230 21.30 13.35 -1.88
N LYS A 231 20.60 12.34 -2.39
CA LYS A 231 19.14 12.40 -2.55
C LYS A 231 18.43 12.57 -1.21
N SER A 232 18.89 11.86 -0.19
CA SER A 232 18.34 11.93 1.16
C SER A 232 18.55 13.31 1.81
N ILE A 233 19.75 13.89 1.64
CA ILE A 233 20.06 15.26 2.12
C ILE A 233 19.16 16.30 1.46
N LEU A 234 18.95 16.18 0.14
CA LEU A 234 18.17 17.14 -0.63
C LEU A 234 16.66 16.94 -0.54
N GLY A 235 16.21 15.87 0.14
CA GLY A 235 14.80 15.60 0.38
C GLY A 235 14.01 15.21 -0.89
N PHE A 236 14.70 14.79 -1.94
CA PHE A 236 14.09 14.25 -3.17
C PHE A 236 13.42 12.88 -2.97
N ASP A 237 13.53 12.38 -1.75
CA ASP A 237 13.26 11.03 -1.31
C ASP A 237 12.02 10.95 -0.40
N LYS A 238 11.24 12.03 -0.29
CA LYS A 238 10.03 12.08 0.55
C LYS A 238 8.82 11.56 -0.21
N ILE A 239 8.18 10.52 0.31
CA ILE A 239 6.89 10.04 -0.18
C ILE A 239 5.77 10.83 0.51
N LYS A 240 4.81 11.33 -0.27
CA LYS A 240 3.64 12.03 0.26
C LYS A 240 2.60 11.01 0.71
N SER A 241 2.11 11.15 1.94
CA SER A 241 1.04 10.28 2.44
C SER A 241 -0.26 10.51 1.67
N LEU A 242 -0.96 9.43 1.30
CA LEU A 242 -2.33 9.45 0.79
C LEU A 242 -3.38 9.50 1.92
N SER A 243 -2.96 9.72 3.17
CA SER A 243 -3.84 9.70 4.35
C SER A 243 -5.12 10.51 4.13
N PRO A 244 -6.27 10.01 4.64
CA PRO A 244 -7.54 10.68 4.45
C PRO A 244 -7.57 12.06 5.12
N ILE A 245 -8.27 12.98 4.46
CA ILE A 245 -8.78 14.18 5.09
C ILE A 245 -9.65 13.70 6.27
N ALA A 246 -9.37 14.21 7.48
CA ALA A 246 -10.13 13.85 8.67
C ALA A 246 -11.64 13.95 8.40
N LEU A 247 -12.36 12.89 8.73
CA LEU A 247 -13.81 12.73 8.58
C LEU A 247 -14.63 13.62 9.54
N ASP A 248 -14.04 14.69 10.09
CA ASP A 248 -14.71 15.56 11.07
C ASP A 248 -15.71 16.54 10.43
N ASN A 249 -15.80 16.62 9.10
CA ASN A 249 -16.65 17.60 8.40
C ASN A 249 -17.80 17.02 7.56
N ILE A 250 -18.12 15.73 7.64
CA ILE A 250 -19.25 15.15 6.84
C ILE A 250 -20.55 15.02 7.65
N ASN A 251 -20.54 15.30 8.96
CA ASN A 251 -21.73 15.22 9.83
C ASN A 251 -22.04 16.52 10.59
N GLN A 252 -21.88 17.68 9.97
CA GLN A 252 -22.62 18.86 10.41
C GLN A 252 -23.78 19.10 9.43
N PRO A 253 -25.04 19.04 9.88
CA PRO A 253 -26.15 19.58 9.10
C PRO A 253 -25.83 21.03 8.78
N GLU A 254 -26.10 21.48 7.54
CA GLU A 254 -26.11 22.89 7.21
C GLU A 254 -27.12 23.59 8.14
N GLU A 255 -26.63 24.28 9.17
CA GLU A 255 -27.44 25.21 9.94
C GLU A 255 -27.81 26.38 9.03
N GLY A 256 -29.06 26.35 8.59
CA GLY A 256 -29.94 27.50 8.38
C GLY A 256 -29.31 28.74 7.74
N VAL A 257 -29.31 28.79 6.41
CA VAL A 257 -29.44 30.09 5.72
C VAL A 257 -30.89 30.55 5.93
N GLU A 258 -31.09 31.32 6.99
CA GLU A 258 -32.31 32.09 7.22
C GLU A 258 -32.50 33.04 6.02
N GLN A 259 -33.43 32.71 5.13
CA GLN A 259 -33.85 33.57 4.04
C GLN A 259 -34.52 34.80 4.63
N GLN A 260 -33.80 35.92 4.70
CA GLN A 260 -34.41 37.24 4.87
C GLN A 260 -35.27 37.54 3.64
N VAL A 261 -36.58 37.48 3.83
CA VAL A 261 -37.58 37.94 2.87
C VAL A 261 -37.53 39.48 2.85
N PRO A 262 -37.38 40.15 1.69
CA PRO A 262 -37.49 41.60 1.64
C PRO A 262 -38.97 41.99 1.78
N SER A 263 -39.28 42.81 2.78
CA SER A 263 -40.61 43.41 2.93
C SER A 263 -40.84 44.42 1.80
N CYS A 264 -41.76 44.11 0.89
CA CYS A 264 -42.41 45.13 0.07
C CYS A 264 -43.27 46.01 0.98
N GLN A 265 -42.95 47.30 1.05
CA GLN A 265 -43.87 48.32 1.54
C GLN A 265 -44.74 48.80 0.37
N LEU A 266 -46.05 48.77 0.58
CA LEU A 266 -47.07 49.53 -0.17
C LEU A 266 -47.20 50.92 0.43
#